data_AF-A0A7V9ULC5-F1
#
_entry.id   AF-A0A7V9ULC5-F1
#
_cell.length_a   1.000
_cell.length_b   1.000
_cell.length_c   1.000
_cell.angle_alpha   90.00
_cell.angle_beta   90.00
_cell.angle_gamma   90.00
#
_symmetry.space_group_name_H-M   'P 1'
#
loop_
_entity.id
_entity.type
_entity.pdbx_description
1 polymer ?
#
loop_
_entity_poly.entity_id
_entity_poly.type
_entity_poly.pdbx_seq_one_letter_code
_entity_poly.pdbx_strand_id
1 'polypeptide(L)'
;ITVAGGQAIYVVADVGQEADVRRIAEAAIQKFSGFDTWVNNAGVSIYGRVLDVSMDDHRQLFETNYWGLVHGSRVAATHLRKRGGAIINVGSSLSDRAIPLQGTYCASKHAVKGYTDALRMELEEEGAPISVTLIKPSAIDTPYKDHAKNYLSVEPQNPPPVYAPETVAEAILYSAEHPERDVFVGAGGKAISVSGEYAPRLTDKVMKAALFDIQQTEQPSSEDRKDGLYHASEDLRERGGYDGHVAESSLYTKATLHPLITGALLLGSGLALAAWWHTNSDSNGQSKG
;
A
#
# COMPACT_ATOMS: atom_id res chain seq x y z
N ILE A 1 3.56 21.54 -5.71
CA ILE A 1 2.49 22.13 -4.86
C ILE A 1 2.45 23.66 -5.00
N THR A 2 3.48 24.39 -4.57
CA THR A 2 3.49 25.86 -4.61
C THR A 2 3.50 26.45 -6.03
N VAL A 3 4.21 25.82 -6.96
CA VAL A 3 4.22 26.21 -8.38
C VAL A 3 2.82 26.10 -9.02
N ALA A 4 1.97 25.21 -8.53
CA ALA A 4 0.59 25.04 -8.99
C ALA A 4 -0.43 25.87 -8.18
N GLY A 5 0.03 26.80 -7.33
CA GLY A 5 -0.82 27.66 -6.50
C GLY A 5 -1.29 27.04 -5.18
N GLY A 6 -0.88 25.81 -4.86
CA GLY A 6 -1.16 25.18 -3.57
C GLY A 6 -0.31 25.72 -2.42
N GLN A 7 -0.74 25.50 -1.19
CA GLN A 7 0.04 25.84 0.01
C GLN A 7 0.54 24.57 0.69
N ALA A 8 1.75 24.62 1.24
CA ALA A 8 2.33 23.52 2.01
C ALA A 8 3.02 24.07 3.26
N ILE A 9 2.89 23.35 4.37
CA ILE A 9 3.69 23.51 5.59
C ILE A 9 4.21 22.13 5.98
N TYR A 10 5.25 22.08 6.79
CA TYR A 10 5.76 20.83 7.35
C TYR A 10 5.87 20.92 8.87
N VAL A 11 5.76 19.77 9.52
CA VAL A 11 6.01 19.58 10.95
C VAL A 11 6.96 18.39 11.07
N VAL A 12 8.10 18.59 11.74
CA VAL A 12 8.99 17.49 12.09
C VAL A 12 8.37 16.73 13.27
N ALA A 13 8.14 15.44 13.07
CA ALA A 13 7.39 14.59 13.98
C ALA A 13 7.86 13.14 13.90
N ASP A 14 7.95 12.48 15.05
CA ASP A 14 7.96 11.02 15.14
C ASP A 14 6.52 10.54 15.32
N VAL A 15 5.99 9.78 14.35
CA VAL A 15 4.62 9.30 14.41
C VAL A 15 4.38 8.31 15.57
N GLY A 16 5.42 7.61 16.03
CA GLY A 16 5.33 6.75 17.23
C GLY A 16 5.06 7.54 18.51
N GLN A 17 5.19 8.87 18.48
CA GLN A 17 4.87 9.75 19.59
C GLN A 17 3.52 10.43 19.37
N GLU A 18 2.51 10.08 20.18
CA GLU A 18 1.16 10.68 20.08
C GLU A 18 1.17 12.21 20.11
N ALA A 19 2.03 12.80 20.95
CA ALA A 19 2.17 14.25 21.08
C ALA A 19 2.60 14.91 19.76
N ASP A 20 3.49 14.27 19.01
CA ASP A 20 3.98 14.78 17.73
C ASP A 20 2.90 14.72 16.64
N VAL A 21 2.14 13.63 16.62
CA VAL A 21 0.99 13.48 15.71
C VAL A 21 -0.08 14.54 15.99
N ARG A 22 -0.31 14.88 17.26
CA ARG A 22 -1.21 15.98 17.62
C ARG A 22 -0.69 17.33 17.13
N ARG A 23 0.62 17.59 17.22
CA ARG A 23 1.24 18.82 16.67
C ARG A 23 1.00 18.96 15.17
N ILE A 24 1.02 17.86 14.41
CA ILE A 24 0.68 17.87 12.97
C ILE A 24 -0.75 18.38 12.77
N ALA A 25 -1.72 17.83 13.49
CA ALA A 25 -3.13 18.24 13.38
C ALA A 25 -3.34 19.69 13.82
N GLU A 26 -2.71 20.12 14.91
CA GLU A 26 -2.79 21.50 15.41
C GLU A 26 -2.24 22.49 14.37
N ALA A 27 -1.11 22.18 13.74
CA ALA A 27 -0.53 22.99 12.68
C ALA A 27 -1.46 23.09 11.45
N ALA A 28 -2.07 21.96 11.05
CA ALA A 28 -3.03 21.95 9.95
C ALA A 28 -4.27 22.80 10.27
N ILE A 29 -4.82 22.67 11.47
CA ILE A 29 -5.97 23.48 11.93
C ILE A 29 -5.61 24.97 11.95
N GLN A 30 -4.45 25.33 12.48
CA GLN A 30 -4.01 26.72 12.55
C GLN A 30 -3.80 27.33 11.17
N LYS A 31 -3.20 26.58 10.24
CA LYS A 31 -2.83 27.09 8.92
C LYS A 31 -3.98 27.06 7.91
N PHE A 32 -4.80 26.01 7.96
CA PHE A 32 -5.81 25.71 6.94
C PHE A 32 -7.24 25.68 7.49
N SER A 33 -7.44 26.01 8.77
CA SER A 33 -8.75 25.96 9.47
C SER A 33 -9.34 24.55 9.66
N GLY A 34 -8.57 23.52 9.33
CA GLY A 34 -8.95 22.11 9.47
C GLY A 34 -8.23 21.23 8.45
N PHE A 35 -8.69 19.99 8.36
CA PHE A 35 -8.34 19.07 7.29
C PHE A 35 -9.54 18.16 6.99
N ASP A 36 -9.65 17.72 5.75
CA ASP A 36 -10.72 16.84 5.27
C ASP A 36 -10.21 15.41 4.99
N THR A 37 -8.90 15.23 4.92
CA THR A 37 -8.27 13.94 4.67
C THR A 37 -7.04 13.77 5.55
N TRP A 38 -6.89 12.57 6.12
CA TRP A 38 -5.71 12.17 6.86
C TRP A 38 -5.11 10.90 6.27
N VAL A 39 -3.81 10.90 5.96
CA VAL A 39 -3.12 9.75 5.37
C VAL A 39 -2.06 9.21 6.34
N ASN A 40 -2.31 8.03 6.89
CA ASN A 40 -1.33 7.27 7.65
C ASN A 40 -0.43 6.49 6.69
N ASN A 41 0.66 7.12 6.26
CA ASN A 41 1.63 6.56 5.30
C ASN A 41 2.96 6.11 5.91
N ALA A 42 3.39 6.74 7.00
CA ALA A 42 4.70 6.49 7.59
C ALA A 42 4.91 4.99 7.89
N GLY A 43 6.08 4.48 7.55
CA GLY A 43 6.42 3.08 7.79
C GLY A 43 7.89 2.78 7.58
N VAL A 44 8.39 1.82 8.36
CA VAL A 44 9.73 1.26 8.31
C VAL A 44 9.65 -0.24 8.06
N SER A 45 10.77 -0.83 7.66
CA SER A 45 10.81 -2.26 7.38
C SER A 45 12.11 -2.90 7.84
N ILE A 46 12.09 -4.23 7.94
CA ILE A 46 13.20 -5.08 8.31
C ILE A 46 13.22 -6.27 7.35
N TYR A 47 14.39 -6.53 6.77
CA TYR A 47 14.70 -7.78 6.08
C TYR A 47 15.54 -8.68 7.00
N GLY A 48 15.05 -9.88 7.29
CA GLY A 48 15.71 -10.83 8.18
C GLY A 48 14.84 -12.05 8.46
N ARG A 49 15.45 -13.19 8.82
CA ARG A 49 14.67 -14.32 9.31
C ARG A 49 14.03 -13.95 10.64
N VAL A 50 12.81 -14.42 10.87
CA VAL A 50 12.01 -14.06 12.06
C VAL A 50 12.73 -14.33 13.39
N LEU A 51 13.58 -15.36 13.44
CA LEU A 51 14.32 -15.71 14.66
C LEU A 51 15.65 -14.95 14.82
N ASP A 52 16.11 -14.26 13.77
CA ASP A 52 17.39 -13.54 13.76
C ASP A 52 17.19 -12.05 14.10
N VAL A 53 16.01 -11.50 13.81
CA VAL A 53 15.69 -10.10 14.10
C VAL A 53 15.52 -9.91 15.62
N SER A 54 16.13 -8.85 16.17
CA SER A 54 16.08 -8.57 17.61
C SER A 54 14.68 -8.18 18.08
N MET A 55 14.34 -8.50 19.34
CA MET A 55 13.05 -8.10 19.92
C MET A 55 12.86 -6.58 20.01
N ASP A 56 13.95 -5.82 20.14
CA ASP A 56 13.88 -4.36 20.18
C ASP A 56 13.54 -3.79 18.80
N ASP A 57 14.12 -4.35 17.72
CA ASP A 57 13.76 -3.99 16.35
C ASP A 57 12.32 -4.38 16.02
N HIS A 58 11.81 -5.50 16.57
CA HIS A 58 10.40 -5.85 16.47
C HIS A 58 9.49 -4.77 17.07
N ARG A 59 9.82 -4.29 18.28
CA ARG A 59 9.05 -3.24 18.95
C ARG A 59 9.14 -1.93 18.18
N GLN A 60 10.35 -1.51 17.83
CA GLN A 60 10.59 -0.26 17.12
C GLN A 60 9.81 -0.20 15.79
N LEU A 61 9.78 -1.29 15.02
CA LEU A 61 8.98 -1.35 13.80
C LEU A 61 7.48 -1.14 14.09
N PHE A 62 6.96 -1.69 15.19
CA PHE A 62 5.56 -1.50 15.60
C PHE A 62 5.28 -0.08 16.09
N GLU A 63 6.22 0.60 16.75
CA GLU A 63 6.09 2.00 17.14
C GLU A 63 5.76 2.88 15.92
N THR A 64 6.49 2.72 14.82
CA THR A 64 6.22 3.49 13.60
C THR A 64 5.00 2.96 12.83
N ASN A 65 4.99 1.65 12.50
CA ASN A 65 4.03 1.11 11.53
C ASN A 65 2.61 0.96 12.09
N TYR A 66 2.50 0.63 13.38
CA TYR A 66 1.22 0.37 14.02
C TYR A 66 0.81 1.55 14.90
N TRP A 67 1.62 1.92 15.89
CA TRP A 67 1.26 2.99 16.82
C TRP A 67 1.15 4.34 16.11
N GLY A 68 2.07 4.66 15.19
CA GLY A 68 1.96 5.87 14.37
C GLY A 68 0.65 5.99 13.61
N LEU A 69 0.17 4.88 13.04
CA LEU A 69 -1.14 4.82 12.38
C LEU A 69 -2.28 4.96 13.38
N VAL A 70 -2.23 4.29 14.53
CA VAL A 70 -3.25 4.38 15.59
C VAL A 70 -3.38 5.82 16.09
N HIS A 71 -2.25 6.49 16.38
CA HIS A 71 -2.24 7.89 16.81
C HIS A 71 -2.86 8.79 15.75
N GLY A 72 -2.44 8.65 14.48
CA GLY A 72 -2.97 9.44 13.38
C GLY A 72 -4.46 9.22 13.14
N SER A 73 -4.90 7.97 13.11
CA SER A 73 -6.32 7.62 12.96
C SER A 73 -7.19 8.18 14.09
N ARG A 74 -6.74 8.13 15.35
CA ARG A 74 -7.49 8.69 16.49
C ARG A 74 -7.61 10.21 16.40
N VAL A 75 -6.52 10.89 16.07
CA VAL A 75 -6.49 12.34 15.88
C VAL A 75 -7.41 12.76 14.74
N ALA A 76 -7.32 12.07 13.59
CA ALA A 76 -8.16 12.30 12.43
C ALA A 76 -9.65 12.05 12.72
N ALA A 77 -9.98 10.90 13.31
CA ALA A 77 -11.35 10.56 13.65
C ALA A 77 -11.97 11.58 14.60
N THR A 78 -11.21 12.07 15.58
CA THR A 78 -11.68 13.11 16.51
C THR A 78 -12.00 14.42 15.78
N HIS A 79 -11.14 14.85 14.85
CA HIS A 79 -11.36 16.09 14.08
C HIS A 79 -12.53 15.97 13.09
N LEU A 80 -12.59 14.84 12.36
CA LEU A 80 -13.52 14.62 11.27
C LEU A 80 -14.91 14.17 11.75
N ARG A 81 -15.05 13.73 13.01
CA ARG A 81 -16.29 13.13 13.58
C ARG A 81 -17.57 13.90 13.27
N LYS A 82 -17.50 15.24 13.20
CA LYS A 82 -18.66 16.11 12.91
C LYS A 82 -18.62 16.80 11.55
N ARG A 83 -17.48 16.74 10.86
CA ARG A 83 -17.22 17.46 9.60
C ARG A 83 -17.36 16.56 8.37
N GLY A 84 -17.08 15.28 8.59
CA GLY A 84 -16.87 14.30 7.55
C GLY A 84 -15.50 14.43 6.88
N GLY A 85 -15.14 13.42 6.10
CA GLY A 85 -13.84 13.36 5.44
C GLY A 85 -13.34 11.93 5.28
N ALA A 86 -12.04 11.78 5.02
CA ALA A 86 -11.41 10.50 4.73
C ALA A 86 -10.21 10.22 5.65
N ILE A 87 -10.13 8.98 6.15
CA ILE A 87 -8.95 8.41 6.79
C ILE A 87 -8.40 7.34 5.86
N ILE A 88 -7.18 7.54 5.38
CA ILE A 88 -6.50 6.61 4.47
C ILE A 88 -5.35 5.96 5.21
N ASN A 89 -5.44 4.65 5.38
CA ASN A 89 -4.42 3.84 6.03
C ASN A 89 -3.63 3.08 4.96
N VAL A 90 -2.31 3.26 4.94
CA VAL A 90 -1.43 2.56 3.99
C VAL A 90 -0.92 1.26 4.63
N GLY A 91 -1.60 0.18 4.26
CA GLY A 91 -1.22 -1.20 4.58
C GLY A 91 -0.19 -1.75 3.60
N SER A 92 -0.41 -2.99 3.18
CA SER A 92 0.34 -3.68 2.12
C SER A 92 -0.49 -4.87 1.63
N SER A 93 -0.19 -5.44 0.46
CA SER A 93 -0.66 -6.81 0.16
C SER A 93 -0.17 -7.83 1.20
N LEU A 94 0.93 -7.51 1.90
CA LEU A 94 1.44 -8.28 3.03
C LEU A 94 0.60 -8.14 4.31
N SER A 95 -0.46 -7.33 4.30
CA SER A 95 -1.52 -7.33 5.31
C SER A 95 -2.43 -8.55 5.24
N ASP A 96 -2.46 -9.23 4.09
CA ASP A 96 -3.32 -10.40 3.86
C ASP A 96 -2.49 -11.69 3.74
N ARG A 97 -1.25 -11.61 3.23
CA ARG A 97 -0.37 -12.76 3.08
C ARG A 97 1.08 -12.45 3.47
N ALA A 98 1.55 -13.09 4.54
CA ALA A 98 2.94 -12.95 4.98
C ALA A 98 3.95 -13.61 4.03
N ILE A 99 5.18 -13.09 3.98
CA ILE A 99 6.29 -13.66 3.21
C ILE A 99 7.51 -13.88 4.08
N PRO A 100 8.40 -14.84 3.74
CA PRO A 100 9.65 -15.00 4.47
C PRO A 100 10.53 -13.76 4.33
N LEU A 101 11.48 -13.61 5.26
CA LEU A 101 12.41 -12.49 5.37
C LEU A 101 11.79 -11.12 5.75
N GLN A 102 10.46 -10.99 5.74
CA GLN A 102 9.78 -9.75 6.16
C GLN A 102 8.72 -10.02 7.24
N GLY A 103 8.90 -11.06 8.06
CA GLY A 103 7.87 -11.55 8.98
C GLY A 103 7.38 -10.49 9.98
N THR A 104 8.29 -9.69 10.54
CA THR A 104 7.97 -8.60 11.47
C THR A 104 7.17 -7.49 10.79
N TYR A 105 7.57 -7.10 9.58
CA TYR A 105 6.82 -6.16 8.75
C TYR A 105 5.41 -6.70 8.43
N CYS A 106 5.30 -7.95 7.95
CA CYS A 106 4.03 -8.62 7.69
C CYS A 106 3.11 -8.61 8.92
N ALA A 107 3.64 -8.91 10.10
CA ALA A 107 2.88 -8.89 11.35
C ALA A 107 2.31 -7.50 11.64
N SER A 108 3.12 -6.44 11.51
CA SER A 108 2.65 -5.05 11.68
C SER A 108 1.56 -4.68 10.67
N LYS A 109 1.69 -5.10 9.39
CA LYS A 109 0.73 -4.78 8.34
C LYS A 109 -0.58 -5.58 8.48
N HIS A 110 -0.56 -6.77 9.08
CA HIS A 110 -1.78 -7.46 9.51
C HIS A 110 -2.46 -6.72 10.68
N ALA A 111 -1.68 -6.22 11.65
CA ALA A 111 -2.22 -5.41 12.76
C ALA A 111 -2.88 -4.12 12.25
N VAL A 112 -2.25 -3.44 11.29
CA VAL A 112 -2.83 -2.27 10.59
C VAL A 112 -4.17 -2.61 9.94
N LYS A 113 -4.26 -3.74 9.23
CA LYS A 113 -5.53 -4.17 8.61
C LYS A 113 -6.60 -4.43 9.67
N GLY A 114 -6.28 -5.18 10.71
CA GLY A 114 -7.22 -5.49 11.79
C GLY A 114 -7.74 -4.22 12.49
N TYR A 115 -6.85 -3.28 12.80
CA TYR A 115 -7.24 -1.99 13.38
C TYR A 115 -8.09 -1.16 12.42
N THR A 116 -7.73 -1.10 11.15
CA THR A 116 -8.48 -0.34 10.14
C THR A 116 -9.88 -0.89 9.94
N ASP A 117 -10.02 -2.22 9.90
CA ASP A 117 -11.30 -2.90 9.77
C ASP A 117 -12.21 -2.60 10.99
N ALA A 118 -11.67 -2.66 12.21
CA ALA A 118 -12.42 -2.33 13.43
C ALA A 118 -12.84 -0.86 13.48
N LEU A 119 -11.90 0.07 13.27
CA LEU A 119 -12.17 1.52 13.29
C LEU A 119 -13.27 1.90 12.31
N ARG A 120 -13.24 1.32 11.10
CA ARG A 120 -14.28 1.56 10.08
C ARG A 120 -15.66 1.16 10.59
N MET A 121 -15.80 -0.07 11.11
CA MET A 121 -17.09 -0.57 11.59
C MET A 121 -17.62 0.24 12.78
N GLU A 122 -16.75 0.66 13.69
CA GLU A 122 -17.13 1.51 14.83
C GLU A 122 -17.61 2.89 14.37
N LEU A 123 -16.92 3.54 13.43
CA LEU A 123 -17.34 4.83 12.89
C LEU A 123 -18.64 4.75 12.08
N GLU A 124 -18.86 3.64 11.35
CA GLU A 124 -20.11 3.36 10.64
C GLU A 124 -21.28 3.16 11.62
N GLU A 125 -21.08 2.44 12.72
CA GLU A 125 -22.08 2.25 13.78
C GLU A 125 -22.45 3.57 14.47
N GLU A 126 -21.45 4.42 14.74
CA GLU A 126 -21.65 5.77 15.29
C GLU A 126 -22.38 6.71 14.30
N GLY A 127 -22.52 6.33 13.03
CA GLY A 127 -23.05 7.21 11.98
C GLY A 127 -22.12 8.40 11.67
N ALA A 128 -20.83 8.28 11.96
CA ALA A 128 -19.85 9.32 11.68
C ALA A 128 -19.65 9.45 10.15
N PRO A 129 -19.68 10.66 9.57
CA PRO A 129 -19.55 10.86 8.12
C PRO A 129 -18.10 10.71 7.61
N ILE A 130 -17.36 9.70 8.08
CA ILE A 130 -15.94 9.47 7.80
C ILE A 130 -15.78 8.20 6.97
N SER A 131 -15.12 8.29 5.81
CA SER A 131 -14.66 7.10 5.09
C SER A 131 -13.33 6.61 5.64
N VAL A 132 -13.17 5.29 5.74
CA VAL A 132 -11.89 4.68 6.16
C VAL A 132 -11.44 3.68 5.10
N THR A 133 -10.36 4.01 4.40
CA THR A 133 -9.83 3.20 3.30
C THR A 133 -8.50 2.56 3.67
N LEU A 134 -8.34 1.28 3.35
CA LEU A 134 -7.05 0.57 3.43
C LEU A 134 -6.44 0.46 2.03
N ILE A 135 -5.33 1.16 1.81
CA ILE A 135 -4.53 0.99 0.58
C ILE A 135 -3.55 -0.16 0.81
N LYS A 136 -3.45 -1.07 -0.17
CA LYS A 136 -2.63 -2.28 -0.11
C LYS A 136 -1.63 -2.31 -1.27
N PRO A 137 -0.51 -1.59 -1.16
CA PRO A 137 0.55 -1.67 -2.16
C PRO A 137 1.18 -3.06 -2.25
N SER A 138 1.46 -3.49 -3.48
CA SER A 138 2.37 -4.61 -3.79
C SER A 138 3.83 -4.13 -3.67
N ALA A 139 4.78 -4.76 -4.38
CA ALA A 139 6.13 -4.23 -4.50
C ALA A 139 6.14 -2.92 -5.32
N ILE A 140 6.66 -1.84 -4.73
CA ILE A 140 6.70 -0.49 -5.33
C ILE A 140 8.16 -0.03 -5.44
N ASP A 141 8.52 0.63 -6.55
CA ASP A 141 9.85 1.17 -6.79
C ASP A 141 10.10 2.45 -5.97
N THR A 142 10.26 2.30 -4.66
CA THR A 142 10.69 3.35 -3.73
C THR A 142 12.02 2.97 -3.08
N PRO A 143 12.71 3.91 -2.40
CA PRO A 143 13.87 3.59 -1.55
C PRO A 143 13.59 2.65 -0.37
N TYR A 144 12.39 2.06 -0.26
CA TYR A 144 11.98 1.13 0.79
C TYR A 144 13.04 0.07 1.13
N LYS A 145 13.61 -0.58 0.10
CA LYS A 145 14.66 -1.59 0.29
C LYS A 145 15.95 -1.00 0.84
N ASP A 146 16.30 0.23 0.47
CA ASP A 146 17.52 0.92 0.90
C ASP A 146 17.39 1.38 2.35
N HIS A 147 16.20 1.80 2.76
CA HIS A 147 15.92 2.31 4.10
C HIS A 147 15.54 1.23 5.11
N ALA A 148 15.23 0.00 4.68
CA ALA A 148 14.89 -1.08 5.59
C ALA A 148 16.11 -1.51 6.42
N LYS A 149 15.94 -1.92 7.67
CA LYS A 149 17.02 -2.59 8.44
C LYS A 149 17.32 -3.93 7.79
N ASN A 150 18.60 -4.24 7.55
CA ASN A 150 18.99 -5.48 6.88
C ASN A 150 19.79 -6.40 7.81
N TYR A 151 19.27 -7.61 8.03
CA TYR A 151 19.95 -8.71 8.73
C TYR A 151 20.50 -9.76 7.75
N LEU A 152 20.29 -9.57 6.44
CA LEU A 152 20.79 -10.48 5.41
C LEU A 152 22.27 -10.17 5.11
N SER A 153 22.99 -11.16 4.59
CA SER A 153 24.38 -10.99 4.15
C SER A 153 24.51 -10.25 2.81
N VAL A 154 23.39 -9.98 2.13
CA VAL A 154 23.30 -9.35 0.81
C VAL A 154 22.27 -8.23 0.85
N GLU A 155 22.35 -7.31 -0.12
CA GLU A 155 21.36 -6.23 -0.25
C GLU A 155 19.99 -6.81 -0.63
N PRO A 156 18.90 -6.35 0.02
CA PRO A 156 17.56 -6.81 -0.29
C PRO A 156 17.03 -6.16 -1.57
N GLN A 157 16.08 -6.83 -2.21
CA GLN A 157 15.34 -6.28 -3.34
C GLN A 157 13.85 -6.61 -3.27
N ASN A 158 13.09 -5.84 -4.04
CA ASN A 158 11.65 -6.06 -4.19
C ASN A 158 11.38 -7.25 -5.12
N PRO A 159 10.51 -8.19 -4.75
CA PRO A 159 10.13 -9.27 -5.64
C PRO A 159 9.25 -8.73 -6.79
N PRO A 160 9.51 -9.11 -8.05
CA PRO A 160 8.67 -8.69 -9.17
C PRO A 160 7.26 -9.31 -9.10
N PRO A 161 6.25 -8.67 -9.71
CA PRO A 161 6.30 -7.40 -10.44
C PRO A 161 6.40 -6.17 -9.53
N VAL A 162 7.17 -5.18 -9.95
CA VAL A 162 7.34 -3.89 -9.25
C VAL A 162 6.57 -2.79 -9.97
N TYR A 163 5.89 -1.92 -9.22
CA TYR A 163 5.07 -0.83 -9.75
C TYR A 163 5.63 0.54 -9.38
N ALA A 164 5.32 1.55 -10.18
CA ALA A 164 5.75 2.92 -9.92
C ALA A 164 5.02 3.54 -8.70
N PRO A 165 5.70 4.35 -7.87
CA PRO A 165 5.10 4.98 -6.67
C PRO A 165 3.89 5.85 -6.97
N GLU A 166 3.82 6.43 -8.15
CA GLU A 166 2.72 7.24 -8.66
C GLU A 166 1.40 6.44 -8.67
N THR A 167 1.45 5.12 -8.89
CA THR A 167 0.24 4.28 -8.84
C THR A 167 -0.36 4.24 -7.43
N VAL A 168 0.48 4.30 -6.38
CA VAL A 168 0.00 4.38 -4.99
C VAL A 168 -0.51 5.78 -4.67
N ALA A 169 0.20 6.82 -5.13
CA ALA A 169 -0.22 8.20 -4.95
C ALA A 169 -1.59 8.48 -5.60
N GLU A 170 -1.82 7.96 -6.82
CA GLU A 170 -3.11 8.02 -7.51
C GLU A 170 -4.22 7.32 -6.72
N ALA A 171 -3.95 6.13 -6.17
CA ALA A 171 -4.91 5.41 -5.34
C ALA A 171 -5.26 6.16 -4.06
N ILE A 172 -4.27 6.75 -3.37
CA ILE A 172 -4.48 7.59 -2.19
C ILE A 172 -5.33 8.81 -2.55
N LEU A 173 -4.98 9.52 -3.62
CA LEU A 173 -5.71 10.70 -4.07
C LEU A 173 -7.16 10.36 -4.43
N TYR A 174 -7.36 9.26 -5.17
CA TYR A 174 -8.71 8.79 -5.52
C TYR A 174 -9.54 8.50 -4.27
N SER A 175 -8.97 7.75 -3.31
CA SER A 175 -9.66 7.37 -2.08
C SER A 175 -9.93 8.52 -1.11
N ALA A 176 -9.25 9.66 -1.28
CA ALA A 176 -9.56 10.88 -0.53
C ALA A 176 -10.93 11.45 -0.91
N GLU A 177 -11.36 11.26 -2.16
CA GLU A 177 -12.61 11.80 -2.71
C GLU A 177 -13.68 10.74 -2.91
N HIS A 178 -13.28 9.46 -3.02
CA HIS A 178 -14.16 8.34 -3.33
C HIS A 178 -14.04 7.27 -2.23
N PRO A 179 -15.06 7.12 -1.36
CA PRO A 179 -15.03 6.13 -0.29
C PRO A 179 -14.85 4.71 -0.84
N GLU A 180 -13.68 4.13 -0.58
CA GLU A 180 -13.37 2.74 -0.92
C GLU A 180 -13.03 1.97 0.35
N ARG A 181 -13.39 0.68 0.42
CA ARG A 181 -13.04 -0.14 1.58
C ARG A 181 -11.56 -0.51 1.55
N ASP A 182 -11.15 -1.20 0.50
CA ASP A 182 -9.82 -1.78 0.31
C ASP A 182 -9.38 -1.57 -1.14
N VAL A 183 -8.20 -0.95 -1.35
CA VAL A 183 -7.65 -0.73 -2.69
C VAL A 183 -6.32 -1.46 -2.83
N PHE A 184 -6.26 -2.45 -3.71
CA PHE A 184 -5.01 -3.13 -4.04
C PHE A 184 -4.28 -2.38 -5.15
N VAL A 185 -3.03 -2.00 -4.88
CA VAL A 185 -2.17 -1.34 -5.86
C VAL A 185 -1.20 -2.37 -6.43
N GLY A 186 -1.41 -2.71 -7.70
CA GLY A 186 -0.74 -3.83 -8.37
C GLY A 186 -1.54 -5.15 -8.29
N ALA A 187 -1.69 -5.83 -9.43
CA ALA A 187 -2.45 -7.07 -9.54
C ALA A 187 -1.78 -8.24 -8.81
N GLY A 188 -0.45 -8.25 -8.74
CA GLY A 188 0.33 -9.31 -8.10
C GLY A 188 -0.02 -9.49 -6.62
N GLY A 189 -0.14 -8.40 -5.87
CA GLY A 189 -0.52 -8.45 -4.45
C GLY A 189 -1.92 -9.04 -4.22
N LYS A 190 -2.89 -8.70 -5.08
CA LYS A 190 -4.24 -9.30 -5.00
C LYS A 190 -4.22 -10.80 -5.26
N ALA A 191 -3.50 -11.24 -6.29
CA ALA A 191 -3.38 -12.66 -6.64
C ALA A 191 -2.71 -13.49 -5.54
N ILE A 192 -1.65 -12.97 -4.92
CA ILE A 192 -0.95 -13.62 -3.79
C ILE A 192 -1.89 -13.74 -2.58
N SER A 193 -2.66 -12.69 -2.30
CA SER A 193 -3.61 -12.69 -1.18
C SER A 193 -4.68 -13.78 -1.36
N VAL A 194 -5.32 -13.81 -2.54
CA VAL A 194 -6.35 -14.79 -2.88
C VAL A 194 -5.81 -16.23 -2.89
N SER A 195 -4.66 -16.47 -3.52
CA SER A 195 -4.06 -17.81 -3.58
C SER A 195 -3.62 -18.35 -2.21
N GLY A 196 -3.19 -17.46 -1.31
CA GLY A 196 -2.88 -17.81 0.08
C GLY A 196 -4.11 -18.28 0.86
N GLU A 197 -5.27 -17.66 0.63
CA GLU A 197 -6.52 -17.99 1.30
C GLU A 197 -7.10 -19.33 0.82
N TYR A 198 -7.11 -19.58 -0.49
CA TYR A 198 -7.75 -20.77 -1.06
C TYR A 198 -6.83 -22.00 -1.20
N ALA A 199 -5.51 -21.80 -1.27
CA ALA A 199 -4.55 -22.89 -1.47
C ALA A 199 -3.26 -22.73 -0.62
N PRO A 200 -3.36 -22.54 0.71
CA PRO A 200 -2.25 -22.11 1.56
C PRO A 200 -1.00 -23.00 1.44
N ARG A 201 -1.16 -24.34 1.51
CA ARG A 201 0.00 -25.26 1.44
C ARG A 201 0.71 -25.24 0.08
N LEU A 202 -0.04 -25.12 -1.01
CA LEU A 202 0.54 -25.06 -2.35
C LEU A 202 1.28 -23.74 -2.52
N THR A 203 0.64 -22.64 -2.13
CA THR A 203 1.22 -21.31 -2.14
C THR A 203 2.49 -21.28 -1.29
N ASP A 204 2.49 -21.82 -0.08
CA ASP A 204 3.66 -21.92 0.79
C ASP A 204 4.81 -22.69 0.14
N LYS A 205 4.52 -23.78 -0.56
CA LYS A 205 5.53 -24.59 -1.26
C LYS A 205 6.19 -23.79 -2.38
N VAL A 206 5.40 -23.08 -3.19
CA VAL A 206 5.90 -22.22 -4.27
C VAL A 206 6.71 -21.06 -3.68
N MET A 207 6.18 -20.41 -2.66
CA MET A 207 6.83 -19.26 -2.01
C MET A 207 8.13 -19.67 -1.32
N LYS A 208 8.16 -20.82 -0.63
CA LYS A 208 9.40 -21.36 -0.04
C LYS A 208 10.48 -21.62 -1.10
N ALA A 209 10.09 -22.06 -2.29
CA ALA A 209 11.03 -22.40 -3.35
C ALA A 209 11.61 -21.17 -4.08
N ALA A 210 10.97 -19.99 -3.99
CA ALA A 210 11.35 -18.82 -4.78
C ALA A 210 11.57 -17.53 -3.95
N LEU A 211 10.74 -17.27 -2.94
CA LEU A 211 10.73 -15.97 -2.26
C LEU A 211 11.97 -15.65 -1.45
N PHE A 212 12.72 -16.64 -0.97
CA PHE A 212 13.99 -16.35 -0.32
C PHE A 212 14.97 -15.73 -1.31
N ASP A 213 15.05 -16.29 -2.51
CA ASP A 213 16.07 -15.90 -3.50
C ASP A 213 15.67 -14.61 -4.23
N ILE A 214 14.41 -14.46 -4.65
CA ILE A 214 14.00 -13.28 -5.42
C ILE A 214 13.95 -11.98 -4.60
N GLN A 215 14.04 -12.06 -3.28
CA GLN A 215 14.14 -10.89 -2.39
C GLN A 215 15.60 -10.49 -2.09
N GLN A 216 16.57 -11.23 -2.61
CA GLN A 216 17.99 -11.04 -2.36
C GLN A 216 18.70 -10.70 -3.67
N THR A 217 19.62 -9.75 -3.63
CA THR A 217 20.56 -9.49 -4.71
C THR A 217 21.80 -10.38 -4.58
N GLU A 218 22.70 -10.32 -5.56
CA GLU A 218 24.03 -10.90 -5.46
C GLU A 218 25.04 -9.96 -4.77
N GLN A 219 24.66 -8.71 -4.47
CA GLN A 219 25.54 -7.72 -3.87
C GLN A 219 25.63 -7.93 -2.35
N PRO A 220 26.83 -8.06 -1.76
CA PRO A 220 26.98 -8.15 -0.31
C PRO A 220 26.44 -6.90 0.40
N SER A 221 25.82 -7.09 1.57
CA SER A 221 25.37 -5.97 2.40
C SER A 221 26.58 -5.22 2.95
N SER A 222 26.57 -3.90 2.89
CA SER A 222 27.63 -3.06 3.49
C SER A 222 27.56 -3.08 5.03
N GLU A 223 28.71 -3.10 5.71
CA GLU A 223 28.77 -2.93 7.18
C GLU A 223 28.35 -1.52 7.61
N ASP A 224 28.62 -0.51 6.78
CA ASP A 224 28.25 0.89 7.02
C ASP A 224 26.85 1.24 6.50
N ARG A 225 26.03 0.22 6.18
CA ARG A 225 24.70 0.40 5.62
C ARG A 225 23.82 1.17 6.61
N LYS A 226 23.35 2.34 6.19
CA LYS A 226 22.37 3.14 6.95
C LYS A 226 20.96 2.56 6.76
N ASP A 227 20.11 2.75 7.75
CA ASP A 227 18.71 2.34 7.73
C ASP A 227 17.83 3.40 8.40
N GLY A 228 16.52 3.27 8.19
CA GLY A 228 15.50 4.18 8.67
C GLY A 228 14.75 3.70 9.92
N LEU A 229 15.20 2.64 10.60
CA LEU A 229 14.40 1.99 11.66
C LEU A 229 14.29 2.87 12.92
N TYR A 230 15.39 3.50 13.32
CA TYR A 230 15.48 4.35 14.52
C TYR A 230 15.60 5.84 14.21
N HIS A 231 16.00 6.19 12.98
CA HIS A 231 16.25 7.57 12.56
C HIS A 231 15.69 7.78 11.16
N ALA A 232 15.25 9.00 10.86
CA ALA A 232 14.78 9.33 9.51
C ALA A 232 15.92 9.19 8.50
N SER A 233 15.61 8.65 7.32
CA SER A 233 16.51 8.74 6.17
C SER A 233 16.56 10.18 5.66
N GLU A 234 17.75 10.62 5.23
CA GLU A 234 17.97 12.01 4.78
C GLU A 234 17.72 12.19 3.28
N ASP A 235 17.50 11.09 2.54
CA ASP A 235 17.20 11.16 1.11
C ASP A 235 15.71 11.43 0.87
N LEU A 236 15.43 12.34 -0.07
CA LEU A 236 14.07 12.70 -0.50
C LEU A 236 13.73 12.02 -1.82
N ARG A 237 14.25 10.81 -2.04
CA ARG A 237 14.04 10.08 -3.29
C ARG A 237 12.65 9.47 -3.31
N GLU A 238 11.93 9.70 -4.39
CA GLU A 238 10.62 9.06 -4.61
C GLU A 238 10.80 7.65 -5.21
N ARG A 239 11.80 7.47 -6.07
CA ARG A 239 12.09 6.21 -6.75
C ARG A 239 13.32 5.48 -6.19
N GLY A 240 13.21 4.16 -6.10
CA GLY A 240 14.21 3.27 -5.51
C GLY A 240 15.32 2.83 -6.46
N GLY A 241 15.15 3.06 -7.77
CA GLY A 241 16.11 2.65 -8.79
C GLY A 241 16.12 1.13 -8.97
N TYR A 242 14.96 0.49 -9.01
CA TYR A 242 14.85 -0.94 -9.25
C TYR A 242 15.46 -1.34 -10.61
N ASP A 243 16.42 -2.28 -10.60
CA ASP A 243 17.14 -2.70 -11.81
C ASP A 243 16.27 -3.44 -12.85
N GLY A 244 15.16 -4.04 -12.39
CA GLY A 244 14.22 -4.76 -13.24
C GLY A 244 13.14 -3.86 -13.87
N HIS A 245 12.15 -4.50 -14.50
CA HIS A 245 11.03 -3.75 -15.09
C HIS A 245 10.12 -3.16 -13.99
N VAL A 246 9.91 -1.85 -14.05
CA VAL A 246 8.92 -1.12 -13.26
C VAL A 246 7.69 -0.85 -14.11
N ALA A 247 6.54 -1.35 -13.67
CA ALA A 247 5.27 -1.09 -14.31
C ALA A 247 4.76 0.30 -13.93
N GLU A 248 4.82 1.24 -14.88
CA GLU A 248 4.38 2.63 -14.71
C GLU A 248 2.87 2.78 -14.50
N SER A 249 2.09 1.75 -14.80
CA SER A 249 0.68 1.70 -14.43
C SER A 249 0.20 0.27 -14.22
N SER A 250 -0.86 0.13 -13.43
CA SER A 250 -1.56 -1.14 -13.25
C SER A 250 -2.98 -1.04 -13.81
N LEU A 251 -3.27 -1.79 -14.90
CA LEU A 251 -4.62 -1.88 -15.46
C LEU A 251 -5.64 -2.35 -14.42
N TYR A 252 -5.23 -3.29 -13.56
CA TYR A 252 -6.05 -3.77 -12.46
C TYR A 252 -6.41 -2.64 -11.47
N THR A 253 -5.41 -1.85 -11.07
CA THR A 253 -5.64 -0.71 -10.16
C THR A 253 -6.53 0.33 -10.83
N LYS A 254 -6.23 0.73 -12.08
CA LYS A 254 -7.08 1.67 -12.84
C LYS A 254 -8.52 1.18 -12.98
N ALA A 255 -8.72 -0.12 -13.21
CA ALA A 255 -10.05 -0.70 -13.29
C ALA A 255 -10.79 -0.66 -11.95
N THR A 256 -10.07 -0.90 -10.85
CA THR A 256 -10.60 -0.83 -9.48
C THR A 256 -10.97 0.60 -9.10
N LEU A 257 -10.16 1.59 -9.48
CA LEU A 257 -10.43 3.01 -9.24
C LEU A 257 -11.51 3.59 -10.18
N HIS A 258 -11.85 2.91 -11.27
CA HIS A 258 -12.85 3.42 -12.23
C HIS A 258 -13.85 2.32 -12.64
N PRO A 259 -14.70 1.83 -11.70
CA PRO A 259 -15.57 0.69 -11.95
C PRO A 259 -16.63 0.97 -13.03
N LEU A 260 -17.15 2.20 -13.12
CA LEU A 260 -18.15 2.59 -14.14
C LEU A 260 -17.55 2.61 -15.55
N ILE A 261 -16.36 3.18 -15.72
CA ILE A 261 -15.67 3.21 -17.01
C ILE A 261 -15.28 1.78 -17.42
N THR A 262 -14.78 0.99 -16.48
CA THR A 262 -14.45 -0.42 -16.71
C THR A 262 -15.68 -1.23 -17.12
N GLY A 263 -16.81 -1.05 -16.43
CA GLY A 263 -18.08 -1.68 -16.76
C GLY A 263 -18.56 -1.30 -18.16
N ALA A 264 -18.49 -0.02 -18.53
CA ALA A 264 -18.84 0.45 -19.87
C ALA A 264 -17.94 -0.14 -20.97
N LEU A 265 -16.63 -0.24 -20.74
CA LEU A 265 -15.68 -0.84 -21.68
C LEU A 265 -15.91 -2.35 -21.85
N LEU A 266 -16.18 -3.08 -20.76
CA LEU A 266 -16.48 -4.51 -20.81
C LEU A 266 -17.81 -4.79 -21.53
N LEU A 267 -18.84 -3.99 -21.28
CA LEU A 267 -20.12 -4.10 -21.99
C LEU A 267 -19.96 -3.76 -23.50
N GLY A 268 -19.23 -2.70 -23.83
CA GLY A 268 -18.96 -2.31 -25.21
C GLY A 268 -18.15 -3.36 -25.99
N SER A 269 -17.13 -3.95 -25.37
CA SER A 269 -16.35 -5.03 -25.98
C SER A 269 -17.13 -6.34 -26.12
N GLY A 270 -17.99 -6.68 -25.15
CA GLY A 270 -18.92 -7.81 -25.25
C GLY A 270 -19.91 -7.65 -26.40
N LEU A 271 -20.49 -6.46 -26.59
CA LEU A 271 -21.38 -6.17 -27.71
C LEU A 271 -20.66 -6.21 -29.06
N ALA A 272 -19.42 -5.71 -29.13
CA ALA A 272 -18.62 -5.77 -30.36
C ALA A 272 -18.23 -7.20 -30.75
N LEU A 273 -17.87 -8.05 -29.77
CA LEU A 273 -17.58 -9.47 -29.99
C LEU A 273 -18.82 -10.25 -30.42
N ALA A 274 -19.99 -9.97 -29.81
CA ALA A 274 -21.25 -10.58 -30.21
C ALA A 274 -21.66 -10.18 -31.63
N ALA A 275 -21.50 -8.90 -32.00
CA ALA A 275 -21.78 -8.41 -33.34
C ALA A 275 -20.83 -9.03 -34.38
N TRP A 276 -19.52 -9.10 -34.09
CA TRP A 276 -18.53 -9.75 -34.95
C TRP A 276 -18.82 -11.23 -35.17
N TRP A 277 -19.18 -11.95 -34.09
CA TRP A 277 -19.57 -13.36 -34.17
C TRP A 277 -20.79 -13.55 -35.07
N HIS A 278 -21.84 -12.73 -34.89
CA HIS A 278 -23.05 -12.80 -35.71
C HIS A 278 -22.75 -12.54 -37.19
N THR A 279 -21.92 -11.53 -37.51
CA THR A 279 -21.55 -11.23 -38.90
C THR A 279 -20.72 -12.34 -39.56
N ASN A 280 -19.88 -13.05 -38.79
CA ASN A 280 -19.05 -14.15 -39.30
C ASN A 280 -19.78 -15.50 -39.35
N SER A 281 -20.79 -15.72 -38.51
CA SER A 281 -21.66 -16.91 -38.61
C SER A 281 -22.55 -16.85 -39.85
N ASP A 282 -23.01 -15.65 -40.24
CA ASP A 282 -23.81 -15.45 -41.44
C ASP A 282 -22.98 -15.61 -42.73
N SER A 283 -21.70 -15.23 -42.72
CA SER A 283 -20.80 -15.41 -43.87
C SER A 283 -20.37 -16.87 -44.10
N ASN A 284 -20.29 -17.69 -43.05
CA ASN A 284 -19.95 -19.11 -43.16
C ASN A 284 -21.16 -20.01 -43.52
N GLY A 285 -22.38 -19.49 -43.47
CA GLY A 285 -23.61 -20.20 -43.85
C GLY A 285 -23.89 -20.25 -45.36
N GLN A 286 -23.25 -19.40 -46.16
CA GLN A 286 -23.51 -19.30 -47.61
C GLN A 286 -22.53 -20.06 -48.52
N SER A 287 -21.56 -20.81 -47.99
CA SER A 287 -20.61 -21.61 -48.81
C SER A 287 -20.96 -23.10 -48.91
N LYS A 288 -22.18 -23.51 -48.51
CA LYS A 288 -22.70 -24.88 -48.66
C LYS A 288 -24.12 -24.83 -49.22
N GLY A 289 -24.22 -24.48 -50.50
CA GLY A 289 -25.43 -24.60 -51.32
C GLY A 289 -25.04 -25.02 -52.72
#